data_AF-A0A661FWY5-F1
#
_entry.id   AF-A0A661FWY5-F1
#
_cell.length_a   1.000
_cell.length_b   1.000
_cell.length_c   1.000
_cell.angle_alpha   90.00
_cell.angle_beta   90.00
_cell.angle_gamma   90.00
#
_symmetry.space_group_name_H-M   'P 1'
#
loop_
_entity.id
_entity.type
_entity.pdbx_description
1 polymer ?
#
loop_
_entity_poly.entity_id
_entity_poly.type
_entity_poly.pdbx_seq_one_letter_code
_entity_poly.pdbx_strand_id
1 'polypeptide(L)'
;MILAARAFYLSLLCSVLAVTAHADESRPAHLQLTLTESGSVSMVFKVPALGDRRLALYPKMPDNCVALLPPSAQIIDNAYTERATFQCTGGIVGQTVFIDGLSSTLTE
;
A
#
# COMPACT_ATOMS: atom_id res chain seq x y z
N MET A 1 0.11 5.71 56.54
CA MET A 1 -0.08 4.32 56.04
C MET A 1 -1.24 4.17 55.04
N ILE A 2 -2.45 4.66 55.32
CA ILE A 2 -3.64 4.44 54.47
C ILE A 2 -3.53 5.07 53.05
N LEU A 3 -2.93 6.28 52.92
CA LEU A 3 -2.71 6.92 51.62
C LEU A 3 -1.73 6.14 50.72
N ALA A 4 -0.65 5.61 51.30
CA ALA A 4 0.35 4.84 50.58
C ALA A 4 -0.21 3.50 50.07
N ALA A 5 -1.04 2.83 50.89
CA ALA A 5 -1.75 1.63 50.47
C ALA A 5 -2.72 1.90 49.31
N ARG A 6 -3.47 3.00 49.35
CA ARG A 6 -4.35 3.41 48.24
C ARG A 6 -3.59 3.68 46.95
N ALA A 7 -2.46 4.38 47.03
CA ALA A 7 -1.59 4.62 45.88
C ALA A 7 -1.04 3.31 45.29
N PHE A 8 -0.67 2.36 46.16
CA PHE A 8 -0.22 1.04 45.74
C PHE A 8 -1.32 0.24 45.03
N TYR A 9 -2.55 0.24 45.57
CA TYR A 9 -3.68 -0.42 44.93
C TYR A 9 -4.10 0.25 43.61
N LEU A 10 -4.04 1.58 43.50
CA LEU A 10 -4.29 2.28 42.23
C LEU A 10 -3.24 1.94 41.19
N SER A 11 -1.96 1.89 41.57
CA SER A 11 -0.86 1.53 40.68
C SER A 11 -1.01 0.09 40.16
N LEU A 12 -1.34 -0.86 41.07
CA LEU A 12 -1.60 -2.25 40.71
C LEU A 12 -2.83 -2.41 39.80
N LEU A 13 -3.89 -1.63 40.05
CA LEU A 13 -5.08 -1.65 39.20
C LEU A 13 -4.78 -1.10 37.78
N CYS A 14 -4.00 -0.02 37.70
CA CYS A 14 -3.63 0.60 36.42
C CYS A 14 -2.74 -0.32 35.57
N SER A 15 -1.82 -1.06 36.19
CA SER A 15 -0.98 -2.03 35.48
C SER A 15 -1.76 -3.25 34.99
N VAL A 16 -2.78 -3.70 35.71
CA VAL A 16 -3.68 -4.80 35.29
C VAL A 16 -4.61 -4.36 34.15
N LEU A 17 -5.00 -3.08 34.10
CA LEU A 17 -5.85 -2.50 33.06
C LEU A 17 -5.07 -2.05 31.80
N ALA A 18 -3.75 -2.21 31.78
CA ALA A 18 -2.94 -1.94 30.59
C ALA A 18 -3.16 -3.05 29.54
N VAL A 19 -4.28 -2.99 28.83
CA VAL A 19 -4.56 -3.87 27.69
C VAL A 19 -3.68 -3.46 26.52
N THR A 20 -3.14 -4.43 25.77
CA THR A 20 -2.47 -4.16 24.50
C THR A 20 -3.48 -3.59 23.52
N ALA A 21 -3.31 -2.32 23.16
CA ALA A 21 -4.05 -1.73 22.05
C ALA A 21 -3.61 -2.44 20.76
N HIS A 22 -4.46 -3.31 20.23
CA HIS A 22 -4.28 -3.85 18.89
C HIS A 22 -4.75 -2.77 17.91
N ALA A 23 -3.80 -1.98 17.41
CA ALA A 23 -4.06 -1.14 16.27
C ALA A 23 -4.24 -2.04 15.05
N ASP A 24 -5.35 -1.86 14.33
CA ASP A 24 -5.53 -2.54 13.05
C ASP A 24 -4.48 -2.00 12.07
N GLU A 25 -3.70 -2.91 11.48
CA GLU A 25 -2.66 -2.52 10.55
C GLU A 25 -3.28 -2.38 9.16
N SER A 26 -3.68 -1.16 8.81
CA SER A 26 -4.14 -0.87 7.45
C SER A 26 -2.95 -0.95 6.48
N ARG A 27 -3.01 -1.91 5.55
CA ARG A 27 -2.04 -2.09 4.46
C ARG A 27 -2.76 -1.81 3.13
N PRO A 28 -3.04 -0.55 2.78
CA PRO A 28 -3.75 -0.24 1.55
C PRO A 28 -2.89 -0.52 0.32
N ALA A 29 -3.55 -0.79 -0.81
CA ALA A 29 -2.90 -0.74 -2.10
C ALA A 29 -2.53 0.72 -2.45
N HIS A 30 -1.41 0.93 -3.14
CA HIS A 30 -0.92 2.25 -3.50
C HIS A 30 -0.42 2.27 -4.95
N LEU A 31 -0.98 3.17 -5.76
CA LEU A 31 -0.52 3.46 -7.11
C LEU A 31 0.06 4.87 -7.15
N GLN A 32 1.33 4.97 -7.53
CA GLN A 32 1.99 6.23 -7.81
C GLN A 32 2.37 6.30 -9.29
N LEU A 33 2.02 7.41 -9.92
CA LEU A 33 2.42 7.76 -11.27
C LEU A 33 3.18 9.08 -11.23
N THR A 34 4.34 9.13 -11.88
CA THR A 34 5.18 10.33 -11.93
C THR A 34 5.58 10.59 -13.38
N LEU A 35 5.16 11.73 -13.91
CA LEU A 35 5.62 12.23 -15.20
C LEU A 35 7.07 12.71 -15.04
N THR A 36 7.95 12.27 -15.92
CA THR A 36 9.37 12.65 -15.94
C THR A 36 9.61 13.78 -16.94
N GLU A 37 10.76 14.45 -16.84
CA GLU A 37 11.16 15.50 -17.79
C GLU A 37 11.27 14.99 -19.23
N SER A 38 11.58 13.71 -19.44
CA SER A 38 11.62 13.09 -20.76
C SER A 38 10.23 12.78 -21.34
N GLY A 39 9.15 13.12 -20.63
CA GLY A 39 7.77 12.83 -21.04
C GLY A 39 7.36 11.36 -20.87
N SER A 40 8.14 10.58 -20.12
CA SER A 40 7.81 9.20 -19.76
C SER A 40 7.07 9.16 -18.41
N VAL A 41 6.38 8.06 -18.13
CA VAL A 41 5.62 7.87 -16.90
C VAL A 41 6.26 6.76 -16.08
N SER A 42 6.77 7.10 -14.91
CA SER A 42 7.24 6.12 -13.92
C SER A 42 6.08 5.68 -13.04
N MET A 43 5.90 4.37 -12.91
CA MET A 43 4.88 3.74 -12.08
C MET A 43 5.52 3.01 -10.90
N VAL A 44 4.93 3.19 -9.72
CA VAL A 44 5.15 2.32 -8.57
C VAL A 44 3.79 1.81 -8.09
N PHE A 45 3.60 0.50 -8.10
CA PHE A 45 2.38 -0.13 -7.62
C PHE A 45 2.68 -1.06 -6.45
N LYS A 46 2.04 -0.84 -5.31
CA LYS A 46 2.21 -1.63 -4.10
C LYS A 46 0.88 -2.26 -3.68
N VAL A 47 0.92 -3.54 -3.33
CA VAL A 47 -0.23 -4.26 -2.76
C VAL A 47 0.22 -5.17 -1.63
N PRO A 48 -0.67 -5.48 -0.67
CA PRO A 48 -0.40 -6.46 0.37
C PRO A 48 0.00 -7.82 -0.20
N ALA A 49 0.94 -8.46 0.46
CA ALA A 49 1.44 -9.78 0.13
C ALA A 49 1.55 -10.68 1.37
N LEU A 50 1.32 -11.96 1.18
CA LEU A 50 1.42 -13.01 2.18
C LEU A 50 2.24 -14.17 1.61
N GLY A 51 3.51 -14.27 2.02
CA GLY A 51 4.48 -15.14 1.36
C GLY A 51 4.61 -14.77 -0.10
N ASP A 52 4.44 -15.76 -0.98
CA ASP A 52 4.54 -15.57 -2.44
C ASP A 52 3.20 -15.12 -3.08
N ARG A 53 2.16 -14.91 -2.27
CA ARG A 53 0.84 -14.47 -2.74
C ARG A 53 0.71 -12.96 -2.57
N ARG A 54 -0.08 -12.34 -3.45
CA ARG A 54 -0.45 -10.92 -3.36
C ARG A 54 -1.93 -10.71 -3.60
N LEU A 55 -2.45 -9.58 -3.13
CA LEU A 55 -3.79 -9.13 -3.51
C LEU A 55 -3.87 -9.00 -5.04
N ALA A 56 -4.93 -9.56 -5.64
CA ALA A 56 -5.09 -9.69 -7.08
C ALA A 56 -5.57 -8.38 -7.74
N LEU A 57 -4.79 -7.31 -7.55
CA LEU A 57 -4.97 -6.02 -8.22
C LEU A 57 -3.89 -5.84 -9.28
N TYR A 58 -4.29 -5.37 -10.47
CA TYR A 58 -3.38 -5.19 -11.60
C TYR A 58 -3.64 -3.85 -12.29
N PRO A 59 -2.69 -2.89 -12.26
CA PRO A 59 -2.79 -1.68 -13.03
C PRO A 59 -2.80 -1.99 -14.52
N LYS A 60 -3.72 -1.37 -15.25
CA LYS A 60 -3.80 -1.39 -16.71
C LYS A 60 -3.56 0.03 -17.19
N MET A 61 -2.38 0.21 -17.79
CA MET A 61 -2.05 1.48 -18.45
C MET A 61 -2.89 1.66 -19.71
N PRO A 62 -3.14 2.92 -20.11
CA PRO A 62 -3.80 3.24 -21.38
C PRO A 62 -3.12 2.56 -22.58
N ASP A 63 -3.89 2.25 -23.62
CA ASP A 63 -3.38 1.60 -24.85
C ASP A 63 -2.29 2.42 -25.57
N ASN A 64 -2.25 3.74 -25.39
CA ASN A 64 -1.23 4.59 -25.95
C ASN A 64 0.10 4.55 -25.18
N CYS A 65 0.18 3.82 -24.07
CA CYS A 65 1.36 3.68 -23.22
C CYS A 65 2.04 2.32 -23.41
N VAL A 66 3.33 2.33 -23.74
CA VAL A 66 4.14 1.12 -23.93
C VAL A 66 5.26 1.09 -22.88
N ALA A 67 5.46 -0.05 -22.23
CA ALA A 67 6.54 -0.23 -21.27
C ALA A 67 7.90 -0.15 -21.97
N LEU A 68 8.81 0.68 -21.47
CA LEU A 68 10.16 0.86 -22.03
C LEU A 68 11.06 -0.35 -21.74
N LEU A 69 10.80 -1.02 -20.62
CA LEU A 69 11.50 -2.23 -20.17
C LEU A 69 10.48 -3.18 -19.54
N PRO A 70 10.81 -4.47 -19.41
CA PRO A 70 9.99 -5.39 -18.61
C PRO A 70 9.80 -4.84 -17.18
N PRO A 71 8.55 -4.83 -16.65
CA PRO A 71 8.30 -4.44 -15.27
C PRO A 71 9.12 -5.29 -14.30
N SER A 72 9.63 -4.64 -13.26
CA SER A 72 10.35 -5.30 -12.18
C SER A 72 9.43 -5.40 -10.96
N ALA A 73 9.51 -6.51 -10.22
CA ALA A 73 8.71 -6.69 -9.03
C ALA A 73 9.47 -7.40 -7.92
N GLN A 74 9.12 -7.09 -6.68
CA GLN A 74 9.69 -7.69 -5.48
C GLN A 74 8.65 -7.77 -4.37
N ILE A 75 8.82 -8.73 -3.46
CA ILE A 75 8.05 -8.82 -2.23
C ILE A 75 8.99 -8.50 -1.08
N ILE A 76 8.74 -7.39 -0.38
CA ILE A 76 9.49 -6.95 0.81
C ILE A 76 8.46 -6.50 1.85
N ASP A 77 8.68 -6.86 3.13
CA ASP A 77 7.84 -6.44 4.25
C ASP A 77 6.34 -6.67 4.03
N ASN A 78 5.99 -7.85 3.51
CA ASN A 78 4.61 -8.23 3.20
C ASN A 78 3.93 -7.29 2.17
N ALA A 79 4.71 -6.68 1.28
CA ALA A 79 4.20 -5.88 0.18
C ALA A 79 4.84 -6.31 -1.14
N TYR A 80 4.00 -6.64 -2.12
CA TYR A 80 4.43 -6.76 -3.51
C TYR A 80 4.55 -5.37 -4.10
N THR A 81 5.73 -5.01 -4.58
CA THR A 81 6.02 -3.72 -5.23
C THR A 81 6.43 -3.95 -6.67
N GLU A 82 5.64 -3.46 -7.61
CA GLU A 82 5.94 -3.42 -9.04
C GLU A 82 6.42 -2.03 -9.45
N ARG A 83 7.43 -1.98 -10.32
CA ARG A 83 7.96 -0.76 -10.91
C ARG A 83 8.09 -0.93 -12.41
N ALA A 84 7.58 0.06 -13.14
CA ALA A 84 7.67 0.10 -14.58
C ALA A 84 7.79 1.56 -15.05
N THR A 85 8.34 1.75 -16.25
CA THR A 85 8.36 3.04 -16.92
C THR A 85 7.72 2.89 -18.29
N PHE A 86 6.82 3.80 -18.63
CA PHE A 86 6.05 3.78 -19.85
C PHE A 86 6.35 5.01 -20.71
N GLN A 87 6.35 4.83 -22.03
CA GLN A 87 6.26 5.92 -22.99
C GLN A 87 4.84 5.97 -23.52
N CYS A 88 4.17 7.12 -23.38
CA CYS A 88 2.79 7.30 -23.81
C CYS A 88 2.73 8.23 -25.02
N THR A 89 2.29 7.72 -26.18
CA THR A 89 2.11 8.52 -27.39
C THR A 89 1.00 9.55 -27.17
N GLY A 90 1.31 10.83 -27.31
CA GLY A 90 0.36 11.92 -27.00
C GLY A 90 0.20 12.24 -25.50
N GLY A 91 0.99 11.60 -24.63
CA GLY A 91 0.96 11.81 -23.18
C GLY A 91 -0.11 11.00 -22.45
N ILE A 92 -0.07 11.05 -21.11
CA ILE A 92 -1.01 10.32 -20.23
C ILE A 92 -2.16 11.18 -19.72
N VAL A 93 -2.05 12.51 -19.80
CA VAL A 93 -3.06 13.43 -19.27
C VAL A 93 -4.40 13.22 -19.98
N GLY A 94 -5.48 13.08 -19.22
CA GLY A 94 -6.82 12.81 -19.74
C GLY A 94 -7.09 11.34 -20.09
N GLN A 95 -6.11 10.45 -19.97
CA GLN A 95 -6.29 9.01 -20.15
C GLN A 95 -6.73 8.34 -18.85
N THR A 96 -7.35 7.17 -18.97
CA THR A 96 -7.82 6.37 -17.82
C THR A 96 -6.85 5.23 -17.51
N VAL A 97 -6.47 5.09 -16.25
CA VAL A 97 -5.72 3.93 -15.73
C VAL A 97 -6.71 3.04 -14.98
N PHE A 98 -6.91 1.82 -15.44
CA PHE A 98 -7.78 0.86 -14.77
C PHE A 98 -7.00 0.04 -13.74
N ILE A 99 -7.68 -0.46 -12.72
CA ILE A 99 -7.14 -1.46 -11.81
C ILE A 99 -8.05 -2.68 -11.88
N ASP A 100 -7.58 -3.70 -12.60
CA ASP A 100 -8.30 -4.97 -12.68
C ASP A 100 -8.31 -5.63 -11.29
N GLY A 101 -9.46 -6.20 -10.92
CA GLY A 101 -9.70 -6.80 -9.60
C GLY A 101 -10.18 -5.82 -8.53
N LEU A 102 -10.22 -4.51 -8.81
CA LEU A 102 -10.64 -3.49 -7.84
C LEU A 102 -12.12 -3.66 -7.43
N SER A 103 -13.02 -3.93 -8.37
CA SER A 103 -14.46 -4.11 -8.09
C SER A 103 -14.78 -5.32 -7.21
N SER A 104 -13.89 -6.30 -7.17
CA SER A 104 -14.00 -7.50 -6.32
C SER A 104 -13.23 -7.39 -5.01
N THR A 105 -12.63 -6.24 -4.72
CA THR A 105 -11.83 -5.99 -3.52
C THR A 105 -12.63 -5.18 -2.50
N LEU A 106 -12.64 -5.62 -1.24
CA LEU A 106 -13.23 -4.85 -0.15
C LEU A 106 -12.39 -3.59 0.09
N THR A 107 -13.06 -2.44 0.07
CA THR A 107 -12.49 -1.13 0.42
C THR A 107 -13.18 -0.65 1.70
N GLU A 108 -12.39 -0.38 2.73
CA GLU A 108 -12.86 0.22 4.00
C GLU A 108 -12.67 1.74 3.99
#